data_AF-X0UQY9-F1
#
_entry.id   AF-X0UQY9-F1
#
_cell.length_a   1.000
_cell.length_b   1.000
_cell.length_c   1.000
_cell.angle_alpha   90.00
_cell.angle_beta   90.00
_cell.angle_gamma   90.00
#
_symmetry.space_group_name_H-M   'P 1'
#
loop_
_entity.id
_entity.type
_entity.pdbx_description
1 polymer ?
#
loop_
_entity_poly.entity_id
_entity_poly.type
_entity_poly.pdbx_seq_one_letter_code
_entity_poly.pdbx_strand_id
1 'polypeptide(L)'
;MNTEMGKTILMVTHDPAVSRVADRILRIQDGVIEADTASVGAEVDVPASYVDMLRSRIEEIDMQLVDLDDSFRGGEMTGEGYVERQTGLRGTRSVLVEELHRLGIVH
;
A
#
# COMPACT_ATOMS: atom_id res chain seq x y z
N MET A 1 -11.59 -14.81 -13.29
CA MET A 1 -12.00 -14.22 -14.58
C MET A 1 -12.23 -15.38 -15.56
N ASN A 2 -13.43 -15.49 -16.14
CA ASN A 2 -13.88 -16.37 -17.23
C ASN A 2 -13.27 -17.79 -17.37
N THR A 3 -13.94 -18.81 -16.81
CA THR A 3 -13.59 -20.25 -16.90
C THR A 3 -14.04 -20.94 -18.21
N GLU A 4 -14.36 -20.21 -19.28
CA GLU A 4 -14.98 -20.79 -20.49
C GLU A 4 -14.04 -21.09 -21.67
N MET A 5 -12.73 -20.90 -21.54
CA MET A 5 -11.78 -21.44 -22.53
C MET A 5 -10.59 -21.99 -21.77
N GLY A 6 -10.24 -23.27 -21.96
CA GLY A 6 -9.08 -23.93 -21.33
C GLY A 6 -7.72 -23.38 -21.76
N LYS A 7 -7.57 -22.06 -21.78
CA LYS A 7 -6.37 -21.30 -22.11
C LYS A 7 -5.75 -20.83 -20.80
N THR A 8 -4.49 -21.16 -20.58
CA THR A 8 -3.72 -20.59 -19.48
C THR A 8 -3.38 -19.13 -19.79
N ILE A 9 -3.81 -18.20 -18.94
CA ILE A 9 -3.47 -16.78 -19.06
C ILE A 9 -2.32 -16.49 -18.10
N LEU A 10 -1.18 -16.04 -18.64
CA LEU A 10 -0.08 -15.50 -17.85
C LEU A 10 -0.19 -13.97 -17.85
N MET A 11 -0.21 -13.35 -16.67
CA MET A 11 -0.31 -11.91 -16.53
C MET A 11 0.80 -11.40 -15.60
N VAL A 12 1.48 -10.34 -16.04
CA VAL A 12 2.47 -9.63 -15.23
C VAL A 12 1.89 -8.26 -14.90
N THR A 13 1.78 -7.95 -13.61
CA THR A 13 1.21 -6.71 -13.13
C THR A 13 1.97 -6.26 -11.88
N HIS A 14 2.12 -4.95 -11.74
CA HIS A 14 2.58 -4.33 -10.49
C HIS A 14 1.39 -3.97 -9.58
N ASP A 15 0.15 -4.12 -10.04
CA ASP A 15 -1.06 -3.91 -9.26
C ASP A 15 -1.44 -5.18 -8.47
N PRO A 16 -1.32 -5.18 -7.13
CA PRO A 16 -1.65 -6.34 -6.30
C PRO A 16 -3.14 -6.73 -6.36
N ALA A 17 -4.05 -5.83 -6.72
CA ALA A 17 -5.47 -6.15 -6.90
C ALA A 17 -5.71 -7.11 -8.07
N VAL A 18 -4.91 -6.98 -9.13
CA VAL A 18 -5.01 -7.80 -10.33
C VAL A 18 -4.38 -9.18 -10.11
N SER A 19 -3.28 -9.26 -9.37
CA SER A 19 -2.70 -10.56 -8.98
C SER A 19 -3.66 -11.38 -8.12
N ARG A 20 -4.46 -10.73 -7.26
CA ARG A 20 -5.41 -11.39 -6.34
C ARG A 20 -6.55 -12.15 -7.02
N VAL A 21 -6.90 -11.83 -8.26
CA VAL A 21 -7.95 -12.55 -9.01
C VAL A 21 -7.41 -13.71 -9.85
N ALA A 22 -6.10 -13.95 -9.82
CA ALA A 22 -5.46 -15.06 -10.50
C ALA A 22 -5.57 -16.36 -9.69
N ASP A 23 -5.68 -17.48 -10.39
CA ASP A 23 -5.71 -18.81 -9.77
C ASP A 23 -4.37 -19.16 -9.10
N ARG A 24 -3.26 -18.60 -9.63
CA ARG A 24 -1.90 -18.73 -9.07
C ARG A 24 -1.14 -17.42 -9.21
N ILE A 25 -0.42 -17.05 -8.17
CA ILE A 25 0.44 -15.87 -8.14
C ILE A 25 1.88 -16.35 -8.03
N LEU A 26 2.72 -15.97 -8.99
CA LEU A 26 4.16 -16.19 -8.97
C LEU A 26 4.84 -14.86 -8.71
N ARG A 27 5.60 -14.75 -7.63
CA ARG A 27 6.37 -13.55 -7.28
C ARG A 27 7.85 -13.82 -7.51
N ILE A 28 8.49 -12.94 -8.28
CA ILE A 28 9.91 -13.00 -8.59
C ILE A 28 10.58 -11.81 -7.89
N GLN A 29 11.55 -12.08 -7.03
CA GLN A 29 12.37 -11.06 -6.38
C GLN A 29 13.84 -11.45 -6.56
N ASP A 30 14.65 -10.53 -7.10
CA ASP A 30 16.08 -10.72 -7.37
C ASP A 30 16.44 -12.01 -8.16
N GLY A 31 15.56 -12.41 -9.08
CA GLY A 31 15.75 -13.59 -9.93
C GLY A 31 15.34 -14.93 -9.28
N VAL A 32 14.78 -14.90 -8.07
CA VAL A 32 14.29 -16.09 -7.35
C VAL A 32 12.75 -16.05 -7.26
N ILE A 33 12.10 -17.20 -7.49
CA ILE A 33 10.65 -17.36 -7.33
C ILE A 33 10.38 -17.69 -5.85
N GLU A 34 9.69 -16.81 -5.12
CA GLU A 34 9.58 -16.93 -3.66
C GLU A 34 8.31 -17.64 -3.15
N ALA A 35 7.23 -17.83 -3.93
CA ALA A 35 6.06 -18.58 -3.44
C ALA A 35 5.11 -19.08 -4.55
N ASP A 36 4.46 -20.22 -4.26
CA ASP A 36 3.35 -20.85 -5.01
C ASP A 36 2.17 -21.03 -4.05
N THR A 37 1.24 -20.06 -4.02
CA THR A 37 0.05 -20.15 -3.16
C THR A 37 -1.15 -20.53 -4.02
N ALA A 38 -1.67 -21.75 -3.82
CA ALA A 38 -2.95 -22.16 -4.40
C ALA A 38 -4.08 -21.44 -3.64
N SER A 39 -4.87 -20.62 -4.35
CA SER A 39 -6.00 -19.91 -3.77
C SER A 39 -7.17 -20.88 -3.53
N VAL A 40 -7.29 -21.38 -2.30
CA VAL A 40 -8.52 -22.05 -1.84
C VAL A 40 -8.97 -21.44 -0.52
N GLY A 41 -9.84 -20.43 -0.61
CA GLY A 41 -10.96 -20.23 0.31
C GLY A 41 -10.71 -19.91 1.79
N ALA A 42 -9.50 -19.59 2.24
CA ALA A 42 -9.24 -19.23 3.64
C ALA A 42 -8.88 -17.75 3.78
N GLU A 43 -9.17 -17.19 4.94
CA GLU A 43 -8.94 -15.82 5.41
C GLU A 43 -7.82 -15.09 4.68
N VAL A 44 -8.08 -13.83 4.32
CA VAL A 44 -7.12 -12.95 3.64
C VAL A 44 -5.86 -12.86 4.48
N ASP A 45 -4.88 -13.72 4.20
CA ASP A 45 -3.56 -13.69 4.80
C ASP A 45 -2.88 -12.45 4.23
N VAL A 46 -3.04 -11.33 4.94
CA VAL A 46 -2.44 -10.06 4.59
C VAL A 46 -0.94 -10.28 4.68
N PRO A 47 -0.19 -10.23 3.57
CA PRO A 47 1.24 -10.47 3.64
C PRO A 47 1.83 -9.45 4.62
N ALA A 48 2.65 -9.89 5.58
CA ALA A 48 3.33 -8.99 6.52
C ALA A 48 3.99 -7.81 5.79
N SER A 49 4.53 -8.06 4.59
CA SER A 49 5.10 -7.04 3.72
C SER A 49 4.15 -5.90 3.33
N TYR A 50 2.85 -6.15 3.18
CA TYR A 50 1.87 -5.10 2.86
C TYR A 50 1.61 -4.20 4.07
N VAL A 51 1.48 -4.80 5.25
CA VAL A 51 1.37 -4.05 6.52
C VAL A 51 2.62 -3.22 6.76
N ASP A 52 3.80 -3.79 6.50
CA ASP A 52 5.08 -3.09 6.64
C ASP A 52 5.21 -1.94 5.64
N MET A 53 4.76 -2.10 4.39
CA MET A 53 4.71 -1.00 3.42
C MET A 53 3.77 0.12 3.87
N LEU A 54 2.58 -0.20 4.39
CA LEU A 54 1.63 0.81 4.89
C LEU A 54 2.23 1.57 6.08
N ARG A 55 2.86 0.86 7.02
CA ARG A 55 3.55 1.48 8.17
C ARG A 55 4.70 2.38 7.73
N SER A 56 5.58 1.89 6.87
CA SER A 56 6.70 2.67 6.33
C SER A 56 6.22 3.93 5.62
N ARG A 57 5.13 3.86 4.86
CA ARG A 57 4.55 5.03 4.20
C ARG A 57 3.95 6.03 5.20
N ILE A 58 3.33 5.56 6.28
CA ILE A 58 2.82 6.43 7.35
C ILE A 58 3.98 7.15 8.04
N GLU A 59 5.06 6.45 8.36
CA GLU A 59 6.27 7.05 8.96
C GLU A 59 6.90 8.11 8.05
N GLU A 60 6.95 7.84 6.74
CA GLU A 60 7.43 8.81 5.74
C GLU A 60 6.56 10.08 5.72
N ILE A 61 5.23 9.93 5.75
CA ILE A 61 4.30 11.07 5.80
C ILE A 61 4.45 11.84 7.12
N ASP A 62 4.68 11.14 8.23
CA ASP A 62 4.91 11.77 9.54
C ASP A 62 6.21 12.60 9.52
N MET A 63 7.28 12.11 8.89
CA MET A 63 8.50 12.90 8.67
C MET A 63 8.24 14.11 7.77
N GLN A 64 7.49 13.95 6.67
CA GLN A 64 7.13 15.07 5.78
C GLN A 64 6.30 16.14 6.49
N LEU A 65 5.44 15.76 7.44
CA LEU A 65 4.68 16.70 8.25
C LEU A 65 5.59 17.50 9.21
N VAL A 66 6.60 16.85 9.80
CA VAL A 66 7.59 17.53 10.65
C VAL A 66 8.41 18.53 9.83
N ASP A 67 8.94 18.10 8.67
CA ASP A 67 9.70 18.97 7.78
C ASP A 67 8.85 20.17 7.29
N LEU A 68 7.57 19.93 7.01
CA LEU A 68 6.62 20.98 6.62
C LEU A 68 6.42 22.02 7.73
N ASP A 69 6.28 21.57 8.98
CA ASP A 69 6.15 22.43 10.16
C ASP A 69 7.43 23.27 10.36
N ASP A 70 8.60 22.67 10.17
CA ASP A 70 9.89 23.35 10.30
C ASP A 70 10.10 24.41 9.21
N SER A 71 9.81 24.10 7.94
CA SER A 71 9.85 25.09 6.85
C SER A 71 8.84 26.23 7.06
N PHE A 72 7.66 25.95 7.62
CA PHE A 72 6.70 27.00 7.95
C PHE A 72 7.22 27.90 9.08
N ARG A 73 7.79 27.32 10.14
CA ARG A 73 8.42 28.07 11.25
C ARG A 73 9.64 28.86 10.79
N GLY A 74 10.38 28.35 9.82
CA GLY A 74 11.51 29.03 9.17
C GLY A 74 11.10 30.20 8.25
N GLY A 75 9.80 30.37 7.98
CA GLY A 75 9.29 31.41 7.08
C GLY A 75 9.54 31.14 5.60
N GLU A 76 9.88 29.90 5.23
CA GLU A 76 10.17 29.49 3.85
C GLU A 76 8.89 29.24 3.03
N MET A 77 7.73 29.25 3.67
CA MET A 77 6.45 28.89 3.08
C MET A 77 5.32 29.79 3.58
N THR A 78 4.34 30.05 2.71
CA THR A 78 3.16 30.83 3.05
C THR A 78 2.18 30.02 3.89
N GLY A 79 1.38 30.70 4.73
CA GLY A 79 0.36 30.03 5.54
C GLY A 79 -0.67 29.25 4.72
N GLU A 80 -1.05 29.75 3.55
CA GLU A 80 -1.96 29.06 2.64
C GLU A 80 -1.33 27.76 2.08
N GLY A 81 -0.09 27.82 1.60
CA GLY A 81 0.62 26.65 1.09
C GLY A 81 0.91 25.60 2.18
N TYR A 82 1.16 26.05 3.41
CA TYR A 82 1.28 25.18 4.57
C TYR A 82 -0.01 24.42 4.84
N VAL A 83 -1.15 25.12 4.91
CA VAL A 83 -2.46 24.49 5.19
C VAL A 83 -2.84 23.50 4.09
N GLU A 84 -2.62 23.84 2.82
CA GLU A 84 -2.90 22.94 1.69
C GLU A 84 -2.10 21.64 1.79
N ARG A 85 -0.77 21.74 1.93
CA ARG A 85 0.11 20.56 2.05
C ARG A 85 -0.18 19.74 3.30
N GLN A 86 -0.37 20.40 4.44
CA GLN A 86 -0.67 19.72 5.70
C GLN A 86 -1.99 18.94 5.60
N THR A 87 -3.01 19.53 4.99
CA THR A 87 -4.31 18.87 4.79
C THR A 87 -4.18 17.65 3.88
N GLY A 88 -3.41 17.76 2.78
CA GLY A 88 -3.17 16.64 1.87
C GLY A 88 -2.42 15.47 2.52
N LEU A 89 -1.34 15.77 3.25
CA LEU A 89 -0.54 14.76 3.96
C LEU A 89 -1.37 14.07 5.05
N ARG A 90 -2.10 14.83 5.88
CA ARG A 90 -2.99 14.27 6.92
C ARG A 90 -4.11 13.44 6.34
N GLY A 91 -4.71 13.86 5.21
CA GLY A 91 -5.74 13.09 4.52
C GLY A 91 -5.21 11.73 4.06
N THR A 92 -4.05 11.73 3.42
CA THR A 92 -3.41 10.49 2.94
C THR A 92 -3.04 9.57 4.11
N ARG A 93 -2.48 10.12 5.19
CA ARG A 93 -2.21 9.38 6.42
C ARG A 93 -3.46 8.73 6.99
N SER A 94 -4.58 9.46 7.05
CA SER A 94 -5.87 8.94 7.55
C SER A 94 -6.31 7.72 6.75
N VAL A 95 -6.27 7.79 5.42
CA VAL A 95 -6.65 6.67 4.55
C VAL A 95 -5.79 5.43 4.79
N LEU A 96 -4.47 5.60 4.97
CA LEU A 96 -3.56 4.49 5.23
C LEU A 96 -3.77 3.87 6.62
N VAL A 97 -4.07 4.69 7.63
CA VAL A 97 -4.42 4.22 8.98
C VAL A 97 -5.75 3.46 8.95
N GLU A 98 -6.76 3.97 8.24
CA GLU A 98 -8.02 3.26 8.06
C GLU A 98 -7.85 1.91 7.37
N GLU A 99 -6.94 1.82 6.39
CA GLU A 99 -6.59 0.54 5.77
C GLU A 99 -5.96 -0.42 6.78
N LEU A 100 -5.04 0.03 7.63
CA LEU A 100 -4.49 -0.80 8.71
C LEU A 100 -5.56 -1.26 9.72
N HIS A 101 -6.55 -0.41 10.04
CA HIS A 101 -7.71 -0.79 10.86
C HIS A 101 -8.56 -1.86 10.17
N ARG A 102 -8.83 -1.73 8.86
CA ARG A 102 -9.57 -2.74 8.08
C ARG A 102 -8.87 -4.10 8.08
N LEU A 103 -7.55 -4.12 8.14
CA LEU A 103 -6.74 -5.33 8.20
C LEU A 103 -6.63 -5.91 9.62
N GLY A 104 -7.25 -5.28 10.63
CA GLY A 104 -7.26 -5.75 12.02
C GLY A 104 -5.93 -5.54 12.76
N ILE A 105 -5.02 -4.74 12.21
CA ILE A 105 -3.66 -4.53 12.76
C ILE A 105 -3.64 -3.48 13.88
N VAL A 106 -4.58 -2.53 13.87
CA VAL A 106 -4.64 -1.40 14.81
C VAL A 106 -6.08 -1.30 15.34
N HIS A 107 -6.23 -1.14 16.66
CA HIS A 107 -7.50 -0.96 17.37
C HIS A 107 -7.72 0.50 17.73
#